data_AF-A0A4Y8ZK62-F1
#
_entry.id   AF-A0A4Y8ZK62-F1
#
_cell.length_a   1.000
_cell.length_b   1.000
_cell.length_c   1.000
_cell.angle_alpha   90.00
_cell.angle_beta   90.00
_cell.angle_gamma   90.00
#
_symmetry.space_group_name_H-M   'P 1'
#
loop_
_entity.id
_entity.type
_entity.pdbx_description
1 polymer ?
#
loop_
_entity_poly.entity_id
_entity_poly.type
_entity_poly.pdbx_seq_one_letter_code
_entity_poly.pdbx_strand_id
1 'polypeptide(L)'
;MARRYEEAPRARFAIRHVDGIEQIRIPARRSAFVLVFLCIWLAGWTAGGVAALYEVVRTGDAFLLLWLTFWAVGWLFVAATILWQLSGAETIAVVTGDLEIGHRMLGLSRRRYYRGAEIRRLAAEAPAPLAARMQAAPPPFLGMQGAGSIRFDYGARTIRAAAGLDRPEAEAIVAHLRARLPLAAVEP
;
A
#
# COMPACT_ATOMS: atom_id res chain seq x y z
N MET A 1 20.77 40.61 -4.02
CA MET A 1 20.23 39.33 -3.49
C MET A 1 19.66 38.53 -4.66
N ALA A 2 20.29 37.42 -5.05
CA ALA A 2 19.76 36.55 -6.08
C ALA A 2 18.56 35.76 -5.51
N ARG A 3 17.44 35.77 -6.22
CA ARG A 3 16.25 34.98 -5.83
C ARG A 3 16.60 33.51 -5.96
N ARG A 4 16.61 32.79 -4.84
CA ARG A 4 16.78 31.33 -4.80
C ARG A 4 15.39 30.72 -4.97
N TYR A 5 15.12 30.17 -6.15
CA TYR A 5 13.87 29.45 -6.42
C TYR A 5 13.95 28.07 -5.77
N GLU A 6 12.87 27.67 -5.09
CA GLU A 6 12.74 26.34 -4.52
C GLU A 6 12.34 25.38 -5.65
N GLU A 7 13.16 24.37 -5.91
CA GLU A 7 12.88 23.37 -6.95
C GLU A 7 11.63 22.57 -6.54
N ALA A 8 10.69 22.42 -7.48
CA ALA A 8 9.44 21.72 -7.21
C ALA A 8 9.72 20.29 -6.68
N PRO A 9 9.04 19.84 -5.61
CA PRO A 9 9.25 18.51 -5.05
C PRO A 9 9.09 17.44 -6.13
N ARG A 10 10.12 16.59 -6.27
CA ARG A 10 10.13 15.53 -7.27
C ARG A 10 9.02 14.53 -6.95
N ALA A 11 8.10 14.32 -7.89
CA ALA A 11 7.00 13.39 -7.75
C ALA A 11 7.50 11.99 -7.36
N ARG A 12 6.83 11.34 -6.40
CA ARG A 12 7.24 10.03 -5.84
C ARG A 12 6.85 8.84 -6.73
N PHE A 13 6.06 9.08 -7.77
CA PHE A 13 5.70 8.07 -8.77
C PHE A 13 6.73 8.06 -9.91
N ALA A 14 7.05 6.86 -10.39
CA ALA A 14 7.86 6.69 -11.59
C ALA A 14 6.97 6.10 -12.70
N ILE A 15 6.88 6.81 -13.82
CA ILE A 15 6.29 6.26 -15.05
C ILE A 15 7.38 5.42 -15.69
N ARG A 16 7.16 4.10 -15.80
CA ARG A 16 8.00 3.22 -16.60
C ARG A 16 7.18 2.67 -17.76
N HIS A 17 7.78 2.66 -18.93
CA HIS A 17 7.29 1.89 -20.06
C HIS A 17 7.85 0.47 -19.92
N VAL A 18 6.98 -0.51 -19.66
CA VAL A 18 7.35 -1.93 -19.59
C VAL A 18 6.50 -2.65 -20.63
N ASP A 19 7.13 -3.36 -21.56
CA ASP A 19 6.47 -4.14 -22.62
C ASP A 19 5.47 -3.34 -23.49
N GLY A 20 5.80 -2.08 -23.80
CA GLY A 20 4.93 -1.20 -24.59
C GLY A 20 3.72 -0.63 -23.83
N ILE A 21 3.59 -0.95 -22.54
CA ILE A 21 2.52 -0.50 -21.65
C ILE A 21 3.11 0.52 -20.66
N GLU A 22 2.42 1.65 -20.50
CA GLU A 22 2.76 2.63 -19.46
C GLU A 22 2.32 2.13 -18.08
N GLN A 23 3.29 1.91 -17.20
CA GLN A 23 3.09 1.49 -15.82
C GLN A 23 3.59 2.57 -14.86
N ILE A 24 2.67 3.10 -14.06
CA ILE A 24 2.94 4.02 -12.97
C ILE A 24 3.25 3.18 -11.73
N ARG A 25 4.50 3.25 -11.24
CA ARG A 25 4.91 2.58 -10.01
C ARG A 25 4.90 3.56 -8.84
N ILE A 26 4.12 3.24 -7.81
CA ILE A 26 4.01 3.98 -6.57
C ILE A 26 4.63 3.13 -5.45
N PRO A 27 5.79 3.52 -4.89
CA PRO A 27 6.37 2.79 -3.76
C PRO A 27 5.54 3.01 -2.50
N ALA A 28 5.44 1.99 -1.63
CA ALA A 28 4.80 2.14 -0.34
C ALA A 28 5.43 3.29 0.46
N ARG A 29 4.62 4.03 1.22
CA ARG A 29 5.12 5.11 2.09
C ARG A 29 5.97 4.51 3.20
N ARG A 30 7.27 4.73 3.13
CA ARG A 30 8.24 4.30 4.14
C ARG A 30 8.35 5.38 5.20
N SER A 31 8.05 5.05 6.45
CA SER A 31 8.48 5.87 7.58
C SER A 31 9.74 5.25 8.16
N ALA A 32 10.90 5.86 7.90
CA ALA A 32 12.19 5.34 8.37
C ALA A 32 12.21 5.17 9.89
N PHE A 33 11.65 6.15 10.61
CA PHE A 33 11.51 6.10 12.07
C PHE A 33 10.68 4.89 12.53
N VAL A 34 9.48 4.70 11.94
CA VAL A 34 8.60 3.57 12.31
C VAL A 34 9.27 2.24 11.97
N LEU A 35 10.00 2.17 10.85
CA LEU A 35 10.68 0.95 10.44
C LEU A 35 11.80 0.57 11.41
N VAL A 36 12.66 1.52 11.77
CA VAL A 36 13.73 1.31 12.76
C VAL A 36 13.15 0.91 14.11
N PHE A 37 12.12 1.63 14.56
CA PHE A 37 11.42 1.32 15.81
C PHE A 37 10.85 -0.11 15.78
N LEU A 38 10.12 -0.50 14.74
CA LEU A 38 9.54 -1.84 14.60
C LEU A 38 10.62 -2.92 14.54
N CYS A 39 11.76 -2.68 13.88
CA CYS A 39 12.86 -3.64 13.84
C CYS A 39 13.49 -3.87 15.22
N ILE A 40 13.80 -2.79 15.94
CA ILE A 40 14.35 -2.88 17.30
C ILE A 40 13.34 -3.56 18.24
N TRP A 41 12.08 -3.14 18.15
CA TRP A 41 11.02 -3.69 18.98
C TRP A 41 10.75 -5.17 18.68
N LEU A 42 10.75 -5.58 17.41
CA LEU A 42 10.62 -6.99 17.01
C LEU A 42 11.81 -7.83 17.49
N ALA A 43 13.02 -7.28 17.52
CA ALA A 43 14.19 -7.95 18.09
C ALA A 43 14.01 -8.20 19.60
N GLY A 44 13.56 -7.19 20.35
CA GLY A 44 13.20 -7.34 21.76
C GLY A 44 12.07 -8.36 21.97
N TRP A 45 11.05 -8.32 21.11
CA TRP A 45 9.93 -9.27 21.14
C TRP A 45 10.38 -10.72 20.89
N THR A 46 11.34 -10.89 19.97
CA THR A 46 11.96 -12.19 19.65
C THR A 46 12.74 -12.72 20.85
N ALA A 47 13.53 -11.88 21.52
CA ALA A 47 14.26 -12.28 22.73
C ALA A 47 13.32 -12.79 23.83
N GLY A 48 12.19 -12.09 24.05
CA GLY A 48 11.14 -12.54 24.98
C GLY A 48 10.51 -13.88 24.57
N GLY A 49 10.23 -14.06 23.27
CA GLY A 49 9.72 -15.32 22.72
C GLY A 49 10.69 -16.49 22.87
N VAL A 50 11.99 -16.26 22.70
CA VAL A 50 13.04 -17.28 22.89
C VAL A 50 13.15 -17.66 24.37
N ALA A 51 13.12 -16.69 25.29
CA ALA A 51 13.12 -16.97 26.72
C ALA A 51 11.89 -17.77 27.16
N ALA A 52 10.71 -17.41 26.66
CA ALA A 52 9.47 -18.15 26.88
C ALA A 52 9.55 -19.58 26.31
N LEU A 53 10.05 -19.75 25.08
CA LEU A 53 10.24 -21.06 24.47
C LEU A 53 11.20 -21.95 25.28
N TYR A 54 12.30 -21.38 25.76
CA TYR A 54 13.24 -22.09 26.64
C TYR A 54 12.55 -22.59 27.91
N GLU A 55 11.68 -21.77 28.49
CA GLU A 55 10.90 -22.16 29.66
C GLU A 55 9.89 -23.27 29.34
N VAL A 56 9.19 -23.23 28.19
CA VAL A 56 8.31 -24.34 27.75
C VAL A 56 9.09 -25.65 27.66
N VAL A 57 10.28 -25.63 27.06
CA VAL A 57 11.11 -26.83 26.90
C VAL A 57 11.54 -27.38 28.26
N ARG A 58 11.73 -26.52 29.26
CA ARG A 58 12.15 -26.90 30.61
C ARG A 58 11.00 -27.42 31.49
N THR A 59 9.82 -26.81 31.39
CA THR A 59 8.70 -27.07 32.32
C THR A 59 7.56 -27.87 31.70
N GLY A 60 7.45 -27.89 30.37
CA GLY A 60 6.33 -28.49 29.66
C GLY A 60 5.00 -27.75 29.84
N ASP A 61 5.03 -26.48 30.26
CA ASP A 61 3.83 -25.70 30.53
C ASP A 61 2.97 -25.49 29.26
N ALA A 62 1.83 -26.17 29.23
CA ALA A 62 0.88 -26.11 28.12
C ALA A 62 0.22 -24.73 27.96
N PHE A 63 0.01 -24.00 29.05
CA PHE A 63 -0.50 -22.62 28.99
C PHE A 63 0.53 -21.72 28.30
N LEU A 64 1.80 -21.85 28.68
CA LEU A 64 2.87 -21.05 28.10
C LEU A 64 3.10 -21.40 26.62
N LEU A 65 2.95 -22.68 26.24
CA LEU A 65 2.96 -23.12 24.84
C LEU A 65 1.81 -22.49 24.04
N LEU A 66 0.57 -22.56 24.55
CA LEU A 66 -0.59 -21.95 23.90
C LEU A 66 -0.41 -20.43 23.76
N TRP A 67 0.04 -19.78 24.83
CA TRP A 67 0.36 -18.35 24.81
C TRP A 67 1.40 -18.00 23.73
N LEU A 68 2.45 -18.82 23.60
CA LEU A 68 3.50 -18.64 22.60
C LEU A 68 2.96 -18.76 21.16
N THR A 69 1.91 -19.54 20.91
CA THR A 69 1.27 -19.59 19.59
C THR A 69 0.64 -18.24 19.21
N PHE A 70 -0.10 -17.60 20.11
CA PHE A 70 -0.68 -16.28 19.87
C PHE A 70 0.42 -15.20 19.74
N TRP A 71 1.48 -15.33 20.53
CA TRP A 71 2.67 -14.49 20.44
C TRP A 71 3.33 -14.58 19.05
N ALA A 72 3.47 -15.79 18.51
CA ALA A 72 4.04 -16.02 17.18
C ALA A 72 3.16 -15.43 16.06
N VAL A 73 1.83 -15.46 16.21
CA VAL A 73 0.91 -14.78 15.27
C VAL A 73 1.14 -13.26 15.27
N GLY A 74 1.31 -12.65 16.44
CA GLY A 74 1.65 -11.23 16.57
C GLY A 74 3.01 -10.89 15.94
N TRP A 75 4.01 -11.74 16.15
CA TRP A 75 5.32 -11.60 15.52
C TRP A 75 5.23 -11.63 13.98
N LEU A 76 4.50 -12.61 13.43
CA LEU A 76 4.32 -12.78 11.99
C LEU A 76 3.63 -11.56 11.36
N PHE A 77 2.63 -11.01 12.07
CA PHE A 77 1.92 -9.81 11.64
C PHE A 77 2.86 -8.59 11.51
N VAL A 78 3.74 -8.39 12.48
CA VAL A 78 4.68 -7.25 12.48
C VAL A 78 5.79 -7.46 11.45
N ALA A 79 6.31 -8.69 11.32
CA ALA A 79 7.26 -9.05 10.28
C ALA A 79 6.68 -8.81 8.87
N ALA A 80 5.44 -9.21 8.61
CA ALA A 80 4.75 -8.94 7.34
C ALA A 80 4.59 -7.43 7.07
N THR A 81 4.33 -6.65 8.12
CA THR A 81 4.23 -5.18 8.03
C THR A 81 5.56 -4.54 7.66
N ILE A 82 6.67 -4.96 8.28
CA ILE A 82 8.02 -4.50 7.92
C ILE A 82 8.34 -4.88 6.47
N LEU A 83 8.05 -6.14 6.10
CA LEU A 83 8.31 -6.65 4.76
C LEU A 83 7.55 -5.88 3.68
N TRP A 84 6.30 -5.50 3.97
CA TRP A 84 5.51 -4.63 3.12
C TRP A 84 6.11 -3.23 2.99
N GLN A 85 6.56 -2.60 4.08
CA GLN A 85 7.21 -1.28 4.00
C GLN A 85 8.52 -1.33 3.19
N LEU A 86 9.28 -2.42 3.28
CA LEU A 86 10.53 -2.58 2.54
C LEU A 86 10.29 -2.85 1.06
N SER A 87 9.40 -3.77 0.71
CA SER A 87 9.29 -4.31 -0.65
C SER A 87 7.98 -4.00 -1.38
N GLY A 88 6.97 -3.49 -0.67
CA GLY A 88 5.65 -3.19 -1.20
C GLY A 88 5.70 -2.04 -2.22
N ALA A 89 5.20 -2.32 -3.41
CA ALA A 89 4.94 -1.31 -4.42
C ALA A 89 3.56 -1.55 -5.04
N GLU A 90 2.82 -0.48 -5.26
CA GLU A 90 1.61 -0.47 -6.06
C GLU A 90 1.98 -0.08 -7.49
N THR A 91 1.40 -0.78 -8.47
CA THR A 91 1.60 -0.52 -9.90
C THR A 91 0.25 -0.30 -10.54
N ILE A 92 0.07 0.82 -11.22
CA ILE A 92 -1.13 1.15 -11.97
C ILE A 92 -0.72 1.20 -13.45
N ALA A 93 -1.39 0.44 -14.31
CA ALA A 93 -1.15 0.44 -15.74
C ALA A 93 -2.48 0.54 -16.50
N VAL A 94 -2.44 1.12 -17.69
CA VAL A 94 -3.58 1.13 -18.61
C VAL A 94 -3.24 0.19 -19.78
N VAL A 95 -4.01 -0.88 -19.92
CA VAL A 95 -3.80 -1.91 -20.95
C VAL A 95 -5.01 -1.90 -21.87
N THR A 96 -4.84 -1.40 -23.10
CA THR A 96 -5.89 -1.43 -24.14
C THR A 96 -7.22 -0.78 -23.68
N GLY A 97 -7.14 0.28 -22.86
CA GLY A 97 -8.31 0.98 -22.32
C GLY A 97 -8.85 0.42 -21.00
N ASP A 98 -8.31 -0.69 -20.50
CA ASP A 98 -8.61 -1.25 -19.17
C ASP A 98 -7.59 -0.82 -18.13
N LEU A 99 -8.01 -0.73 -16.87
CA LEU A 99 -7.15 -0.35 -15.76
C LEU A 99 -6.64 -1.59 -15.02
N GLU A 100 -5.33 -1.80 -15.02
CA GLU A 100 -4.64 -2.82 -14.23
C GLU A 100 -4.10 -2.18 -12.95
N ILE A 101 -4.55 -2.68 -11.80
CA ILE A 101 -3.99 -2.32 -10.49
C ILE A 101 -3.33 -3.56 -9.91
N GLY A 102 -2.02 -3.47 -9.71
CA GLY A 102 -1.19 -4.52 -9.17
C GLY A 102 -0.49 -4.12 -7.89
N HIS A 103 -0.27 -5.10 -7.02
CA HIS A 103 0.62 -4.97 -5.88
C HIS A 103 1.78 -5.94 -6.07
N ARG A 104 3.01 -5.44 -5.96
CA ARG A 104 4.24 -6.23 -6.03
C ARG A 104 4.89 -6.26 -4.65
N MET A 105 5.16 -7.46 -4.16
CA MET A 105 5.85 -7.73 -2.90
C MET A 105 6.83 -8.88 -3.12
N LEU A 106 8.13 -8.62 -2.96
CA LEU A 106 9.20 -9.63 -2.93
C LEU A 106 9.11 -10.73 -4.02
N GLY A 107 8.79 -10.33 -5.26
CA GLY A 107 8.66 -11.24 -6.41
C GLY A 107 7.24 -11.73 -6.71
N LEU A 108 6.34 -11.72 -5.72
CA LEU A 108 4.92 -11.99 -5.94
C LEU A 108 4.24 -10.72 -6.44
N SER A 109 3.50 -10.81 -7.55
CA SER A 109 2.63 -9.75 -8.02
C SER A 109 1.19 -10.21 -8.03
N ARG A 110 0.31 -9.52 -7.33
CA ARG A 110 -1.13 -9.72 -7.41
C ARG A 110 -1.71 -8.60 -8.25
N ARG A 111 -2.30 -8.94 -9.41
CA ARG A 111 -2.88 -7.98 -10.36
C ARG A 111 -4.39 -8.14 -10.37
N ARG A 112 -5.10 -7.02 -10.49
CA ARG A 112 -6.54 -6.96 -10.73
C ARG A 112 -6.80 -6.09 -11.95
N TYR A 113 -7.64 -6.60 -12.84
CA TYR A 113 -8.03 -5.92 -14.06
C TYR A 113 -9.44 -5.35 -13.86
N TYR A 114 -9.61 -4.08 -14.20
CA TYR A 114 -10.88 -3.37 -14.17
C TYR A 114 -11.20 -2.88 -15.58
N ARG A 115 -12.40 -3.22 -16.07
CA ARG A 115 -12.84 -2.81 -17.41
C ARG A 115 -13.03 -1.31 -17.46
N GLY A 116 -12.35 -0.63 -18.37
CA GLY A 116 -12.40 0.84 -18.48
C GLY A 116 -13.81 1.38 -18.69
N ALA A 117 -14.65 0.64 -19.43
CA ALA A 117 -16.04 1.01 -19.70
C ALA A 117 -16.96 1.00 -18.46
N GLU A 118 -16.58 0.29 -17.41
CA GLU A 118 -17.36 0.19 -16.17
C GLU A 118 -16.83 1.12 -15.05
N ILE A 119 -15.68 1.76 -15.29
CA ILE A 119 -15.12 2.76 -14.38
C ILE A 119 -15.96 4.02 -14.50
N ARG A 120 -16.44 4.54 -13.37
CA ARG A 120 -17.14 5.82 -13.27
C ARG A 120 -16.52 6.69 -12.19
N ARG A 121 -16.70 8.01 -12.29
CA ARG A 121 -16.32 8.97 -11.24
C ARG A 121 -14.86 8.84 -10.81
N LEU A 122 -13.94 8.69 -11.75
CA LEU A 122 -12.52 8.65 -11.44
C LEU A 122 -12.09 10.02 -10.89
N ALA A 123 -11.68 10.08 -9.62
CA ALA A 123 -11.33 11.33 -8.95
C ALA A 123 -10.13 11.16 -8.01
N ALA A 124 -9.38 12.26 -7.83
CA ALA A 124 -8.39 12.35 -6.78
C ALA A 124 -9.10 12.73 -5.47
N GLU A 125 -8.93 11.91 -4.43
CA GLU A 125 -9.48 12.15 -3.11
C GLU A 125 -8.33 12.60 -2.18
N ALA A 126 -8.61 13.58 -1.31
CA ALA A 126 -7.65 13.98 -0.31
C ALA A 126 -7.32 12.77 0.60
N PRO A 127 -6.07 12.63 1.06
CA PRO A 127 -5.73 11.56 1.98
C PRO A 127 -6.68 11.62 3.18
N ALA A 128 -7.32 10.48 3.48
CA ALA A 128 -8.28 10.40 4.56
C ALA A 128 -7.68 10.97 5.88
N PRO A 129 -8.48 11.62 6.74
CA PRO A 129 -8.01 12.12 8.02
C PRO A 129 -7.26 11.03 8.80
N LEU A 130 -6.25 11.40 9.57
CA LEU A 130 -5.40 10.44 10.28
C LEU A 130 -6.22 9.47 11.15
N ALA A 131 -7.28 9.96 11.78
CA ALA A 131 -8.25 9.14 12.52
C ALA A 131 -8.97 8.10 11.64
N ALA A 132 -9.44 8.49 10.45
CA ALA A 132 -10.07 7.58 9.50
C ALA A 132 -9.08 6.57 8.92
N ARG A 133 -7.80 6.94 8.74
CA ARG A 133 -6.74 6.02 8.32
C ARG A 133 -6.39 4.99 9.40
N MET A 134 -6.50 5.34 10.68
CA MET A 134 -6.27 4.41 11.79
C MET A 134 -7.45 3.44 11.98
N GLN A 135 -8.67 3.88 11.68
CA GLN A 135 -9.88 3.06 11.84
C GLN A 135 -10.20 2.17 10.62
N ALA A 136 -9.82 2.60 9.42
CA ALA A 136 -10.21 1.95 8.16
C ALA A 136 -9.03 1.35 7.37
N ALA A 137 -7.86 1.15 7.98
CA ALA A 137 -6.74 0.50 7.31
C ALA A 137 -6.67 -0.98 7.69
N PRO A 138 -7.29 -1.89 6.91
CA PRO A 138 -6.84 -3.27 6.93
C PRO A 138 -5.33 -3.31 6.62
N PRO A 139 -4.61 -4.33 7.12
CA PRO A 139 -3.17 -4.42 6.91
C PRO A 139 -2.89 -4.35 5.40
N PRO A 140 -1.88 -3.58 4.97
CA PRO A 140 -1.71 -3.25 3.56
C PRO A 140 -1.44 -4.48 2.65
N PHE A 141 -1.10 -5.63 3.24
CA PHE A 141 -0.93 -6.93 2.59
C PHE A 141 -2.21 -7.78 2.52
N LEU A 142 -3.24 -7.51 3.33
CA LEU A 142 -4.48 -8.29 3.43
C LEU A 142 -5.55 -7.87 2.40
N GLY A 143 -5.31 -6.75 1.73
CA GLY A 143 -6.07 -6.32 0.56
C GLY A 143 -7.06 -5.20 0.86
N MET A 144 -6.75 -4.03 0.29
CA MET A 144 -7.66 -3.00 -0.22
C MET A 144 -8.70 -2.35 0.71
N GLN A 145 -9.02 -1.11 0.34
CA GLN A 145 -10.08 -0.24 0.87
C GLN A 145 -9.68 0.53 2.13
N GLY A 146 -9.19 1.76 1.95
CA GLY A 146 -9.12 2.68 3.08
C GLY A 146 -8.37 3.98 2.83
N ALA A 147 -7.19 3.90 2.21
CA ALA A 147 -6.25 5.04 2.17
C ALA A 147 -5.65 5.35 0.80
N GLY A 148 -6.33 4.93 -0.28
CA GLY A 148 -5.97 5.33 -1.64
C GLY A 148 -6.36 6.77 -1.93
N SER A 149 -5.48 7.55 -2.56
CA SER A 149 -5.74 8.92 -2.99
C SER A 149 -6.45 9.00 -4.35
N ILE A 150 -6.63 7.88 -5.03
CA ILE A 150 -7.42 7.77 -6.27
C ILE A 150 -8.64 6.91 -5.98
N ARG A 151 -9.82 7.42 -6.33
CA ARG A 151 -11.10 6.74 -6.15
C ARG A 151 -11.79 6.59 -7.50
N PHE A 152 -12.43 5.44 -7.72
CA PHE A 152 -13.39 5.25 -8.80
C PHE A 152 -14.50 4.28 -8.37
N ASP A 153 -15.66 4.43 -8.99
CA ASP A 153 -16.79 3.51 -8.81
C ASP A 153 -16.74 2.43 -9.91
N TYR A 154 -16.97 1.18 -9.51
CA TYR A 154 -16.98 0.00 -10.37
C TYR A 154 -18.20 -0.85 -10.01
N GLY A 155 -19.26 -0.72 -10.80
CA GLY A 155 -20.57 -1.30 -10.49
C GLY A 155 -21.10 -0.77 -9.14
N ALA A 156 -21.38 -1.68 -8.19
CA ALA A 156 -21.86 -1.34 -6.85
C ALA A 156 -20.74 -1.13 -5.81
N ARG A 157 -19.46 -1.07 -6.23
CA ARG A 157 -18.31 -0.95 -5.31
C ARG A 157 -17.46 0.27 -5.64
N THR A 158 -17.06 1.01 -4.60
CA THR A 158 -16.05 2.05 -4.72
C THR A 158 -14.66 1.44 -4.50
N ILE A 159 -13.78 1.59 -5.48
CA ILE A 159 -12.39 1.13 -5.40
C ILE A 159 -11.49 2.34 -5.10
N ARG A 160 -10.57 2.15 -4.15
CA ARG A 160 -9.53 3.13 -3.80
C ARG A 160 -8.15 2.55 -4.08
N ALA A 161 -7.33 3.31 -4.79
CA ALA A 161 -5.98 2.95 -5.24
C ALA A 161 -4.98 4.08 -4.96
N ALA A 162 -3.71 3.82 -5.21
CA ALA A 162 -2.59 4.74 -4.98
C ALA A 162 -2.47 5.16 -3.50
N ALA A 163 -2.20 4.19 -2.63
CA ALA A 163 -2.10 4.48 -1.20
C ALA A 163 -0.87 5.36 -0.88
N GLY A 164 -1.11 6.52 -0.26
CA GLY A 164 -0.06 7.38 0.28
C GLY A 164 0.61 8.35 -0.70
N LEU A 165 -0.05 8.64 -1.83
CA LEU A 165 0.22 9.85 -2.61
C LEU A 165 -0.48 11.07 -2.01
N ASP A 166 0.08 12.23 -2.26
CA ASP A 166 -0.55 13.50 -1.93
C ASP A 166 -1.57 13.90 -3.00
N ARG A 167 -2.51 14.79 -2.65
CA ARG A 167 -3.58 15.23 -3.56
C ARG A 167 -3.06 15.72 -4.94
N PRO A 168 -2.01 16.55 -5.03
CA PRO A 168 -1.49 17.00 -6.33
C PRO A 168 -0.91 15.86 -7.18
N GLU A 169 -0.26 14.88 -6.55
CA GLU A 169 0.26 13.69 -7.25
C GLU A 169 -0.89 12.81 -7.75
N ALA A 170 -1.95 12.67 -6.94
CA ALA A 170 -3.15 11.94 -7.32
C ALA A 170 -3.89 12.62 -8.48
N GLU A 171 -4.00 13.95 -8.46
CA GLU A 171 -4.60 14.74 -9.55
C GLU A 171 -3.81 14.59 -10.86
N ALA A 172 -2.48 14.63 -10.80
CA ALA A 172 -1.62 14.40 -11.96
C ALA A 172 -1.82 13.00 -12.57
N ILE A 173 -1.93 11.96 -11.73
CA ILE A 173 -2.20 10.59 -12.19
C ILE A 173 -3.61 10.47 -12.77
N VAL A 174 -4.62 11.05 -12.12
CA VAL A 174 -6.01 11.03 -12.63
C VAL A 174 -6.12 11.72 -13.99
N ALA A 175 -5.46 12.86 -14.17
CA ALA A 175 -5.40 13.54 -15.47
C ALA A 175 -4.74 12.65 -16.54
N HIS A 176 -3.64 11.98 -16.20
CA HIS A 176 -2.95 11.04 -17.09
C HIS A 176 -3.80 9.82 -17.47
N LEU A 177 -4.58 9.30 -16.51
CA LEU A 177 -5.47 8.16 -16.71
C LEU A 177 -6.71 8.53 -17.55
N ARG A 178 -7.35 9.68 -17.27
CA ARG A 178 -8.52 10.16 -18.02
C ARG A 178 -8.21 10.37 -19.51
N ALA A 179 -6.99 10.79 -19.85
CA ALA A 179 -6.58 10.96 -21.24
C ALA A 179 -6.49 9.63 -22.03
N ARG A 180 -6.44 8.47 -21.34
CA ARG A 180 -6.23 7.14 -21.94
C ARG A 180 -7.36 6.15 -21.68
N LEU A 181 -8.33 6.50 -20.83
CA LEU A 181 -9.50 5.69 -20.52
C LEU A 181 -10.70 6.10 -21.38
N PRO A 182 -11.64 5.18 -21.67
CA PRO A 182 -12.86 5.51 -22.41
C PRO A 182 -13.73 6.53 -21.66
N LEU A 183 -14.53 7.31 -22.40
CA LEU A 183 -15.32 8.45 -21.93
C LEU A 183 -16.17 8.18 -20.67
N ALA A 184 -16.63 6.94 -20.48
CA ALA A 184 -17.39 6.50 -19.30
C ALA A 184 -16.66 6.77 -17.96
N ALA A 185 -15.32 6.78 -17.96
CA ALA A 185 -14.51 7.06 -16.78
C ALA A 185 -14.45 8.55 -16.39
N VAL A 186 -14.90 9.44 -17.29
CA VAL A 186 -14.80 10.90 -17.15
C VAL A 186 -16.12 11.51 -16.65
N GLU A 187 -17.26 10.83 -16.83
CA GLU A 187 -18.57 11.36 -16.41
C GLU A 187 -18.78 11.33 -14.87
N PRO A 188 -19.38 12.41 -14.31
CA PRO A 188 -19.62 12.59 -12.88
C PRO A 188 -20.78 11.75 -12.30
#